data_AF-A0A961RRC3-F1
#
_entry.id   AF-A0A961RRC3-F1
#
_cell.length_a   1.000
_cell.length_b   1.000
_cell.length_c   1.000
_cell.angle_alpha   90.00
_cell.angle_beta   90.00
_cell.angle_gamma   90.00
#
_symmetry.space_group_name_H-M   'P 1'
#
loop_
_entity.id
_entity.type
_entity.pdbx_description
1 polymer ?
#
loop_
_entity_poly.entity_id
_entity_poly.type
_entity_poly.pdbx_seq_one_letter_code
_entity_poly.pdbx_strand_id
1 'polypeptide(L)'
;MSEQAGIPRPKPGVMDIAMYIPGRSKAAPGVKLHKLSSNETPLGPSDAARAAYSAASARLEDYPDGSSTQLREAIAAAHGLNADNIVCGNGSDEILELLARAYLAPGDEAIHTEHGFLVYPIATLAAGAKPVS
;
A
#
# COMPACT_ATOMS: atom_id res chain seq x y z
N MET A 1 12.53 29.22 -30.77
CA MET A 1 12.65 27.79 -30.43
C MET A 1 11.29 27.37 -29.90
N SER A 2 10.44 26.77 -30.74
CA SER A 2 9.07 26.43 -30.35
C SER A 2 9.09 25.29 -29.35
N GLU A 3 8.51 25.51 -28.17
CA GLU A 3 8.16 24.43 -27.25
C GLU A 3 7.34 23.38 -28.00
N GLN A 4 7.85 22.15 -28.05
CA GLN A 4 7.05 21.01 -28.48
C GLN A 4 5.95 20.77 -27.44
N ALA A 5 4.78 21.34 -27.69
CA ALA A 5 3.55 20.87 -27.08
C ALA A 5 3.23 19.47 -27.62
N GLY A 6 2.96 18.50 -26.74
CA GLY A 6 2.18 17.32 -27.14
C GLY A 6 2.45 15.96 -26.49
N ILE A 7 3.33 15.81 -25.49
CA ILE A 7 3.49 14.53 -24.78
C ILE A 7 3.40 14.76 -23.27
N PRO A 8 2.47 14.10 -22.55
CA PRO A 8 2.43 14.14 -21.09
C PRO A 8 3.79 13.72 -20.51
N ARG A 9 4.34 14.54 -19.62
CA ARG A 9 5.56 14.21 -18.88
C ARG A 9 5.19 13.74 -17.48
N PRO A 10 5.75 12.62 -16.99
CA PRO A 10 5.59 12.24 -15.60
C PRO A 10 6.21 13.29 -14.68
N LYS A 11 5.79 13.32 -13.41
CA LYS A 11 6.47 14.13 -12.39
C LYS A 11 7.95 13.72 -12.33
N PRO A 12 8.90 14.66 -12.22
CA PRO A 12 10.34 14.34 -12.23
C PRO A 12 10.73 13.26 -11.22
N GLY A 13 10.25 13.35 -9.97
CA GLY A 13 10.58 12.39 -8.92
C GLY A 13 10.15 10.95 -9.21
N VAL A 14 9.18 10.71 -10.11
CA VAL A 14 8.81 9.35 -10.54
C VAL A 14 9.97 8.67 -11.29
N MET A 15 10.77 9.46 -12.01
CA MET A 15 11.93 8.94 -12.75
C MET A 15 13.10 8.56 -11.83
N ASP A 16 13.10 9.06 -10.59
CA ASP A 16 14.12 8.78 -9.58
C ASP A 16 13.77 7.55 -8.71
N ILE A 17 12.56 6.97 -8.89
CA ILE A 17 12.14 5.76 -8.18
C ILE A 17 12.83 4.55 -8.80
N ALA A 18 13.67 3.89 -8.00
CA ALA A 18 14.27 2.62 -8.39
C ALA A 18 13.19 1.54 -8.60
N MET A 19 13.38 0.70 -9.61
CA MET A 19 12.50 -0.44 -9.86
C MET A 19 12.45 -1.36 -8.63
N TYR A 20 11.23 -1.70 -8.19
CA TYR A 20 11.06 -2.70 -7.13
C TYR A 20 11.52 -4.08 -7.62
N ILE A 21 12.47 -4.67 -6.91
CA ILE A 21 12.96 -6.02 -7.18
C ILE A 21 12.42 -6.95 -6.07
N PRO A 22 11.42 -7.79 -6.37
CA PRO A 22 10.90 -8.71 -5.38
C PRO A 22 11.96 -9.74 -4.99
N GLY A 23 11.96 -10.12 -3.71
CA GLY A 23 12.82 -11.19 -3.20
C GLY A 23 12.56 -12.54 -3.90
N ARG A 24 13.60 -13.38 -3.97
CA ARG A 24 13.48 -14.75 -4.52
C ARG A 24 12.35 -15.51 -3.82
N SER A 25 11.43 -16.03 -4.63
CA SER A 25 10.19 -16.69 -4.14
C SER A 25 9.91 -18.04 -4.81
N LYS A 26 10.88 -18.59 -5.55
CA LYS A 26 10.79 -19.90 -6.20
C LYS A 26 11.99 -20.76 -5.81
N ALA A 27 11.77 -22.05 -5.60
CA ALA A 27 12.81 -23.05 -5.43
C ALA A 27 13.04 -23.82 -6.74
N ALA A 28 14.19 -24.46 -6.87
CA ALA A 28 14.45 -25.39 -7.97
C ALA A 28 13.47 -26.58 -7.93
N PRO A 29 13.18 -27.23 -9.08
CA PRO A 29 12.34 -28.43 -9.10
C PRO A 29 12.83 -29.50 -8.11
N GLY A 30 11.91 -30.10 -7.36
CA GLY A 30 12.23 -31.12 -6.35
C GLY A 30 12.68 -30.60 -4.99
N VAL A 31 12.89 -29.28 -4.83
CA VAL A 31 13.25 -28.67 -3.54
C VAL A 31 11.99 -28.13 -2.86
N LYS A 32 11.76 -28.56 -1.61
CA LYS A 32 10.68 -28.02 -0.78
C LYS A 32 11.02 -26.56 -0.39
N LEU A 33 10.18 -25.63 -0.84
CA LEU A 33 10.33 -24.21 -0.50
C LEU A 33 9.74 -23.94 0.89
N HIS A 34 10.56 -23.39 1.78
CA HIS A 34 10.12 -22.81 3.05
C HIS A 34 10.19 -21.28 2.92
N LYS A 35 9.04 -20.64 2.70
CA LYS A 35 8.94 -19.19 2.49
C LYS A 35 8.88 -18.47 3.84
N LEU A 36 9.95 -17.76 4.18
CA LEU A 36 10.09 -16.98 5.42
C LEU A 36 10.65 -15.57 5.15
N SER A 37 10.41 -15.03 3.94
CA SER A 37 11.05 -13.79 3.46
C SER A 37 10.11 -12.60 3.26
N SER A 38 8.82 -12.74 3.62
CA SER A 38 7.79 -11.72 3.37
C SER A 38 6.91 -11.43 4.59
N ASN A 39 7.33 -11.86 5.80
CA ASN A 39 6.60 -11.68 7.05
C ASN A 39 5.15 -12.24 7.04
N GLU A 40 4.86 -13.18 6.15
CA GLU A 40 3.56 -13.85 6.09
C GLU A 40 3.34 -14.69 7.34
N THR A 41 2.09 -14.74 7.83
CA THR A 41 1.74 -15.60 8.96
C THR A 41 1.78 -17.09 8.54
N PRO A 42 2.38 -17.98 9.35
CA PRO A 42 2.36 -19.43 9.06
C PRO A 42 1.03 -20.08 9.41
N LEU A 43 0.13 -19.38 10.12
CA LEU A 43 -1.12 -19.93 10.65
C LEU A 43 -2.28 -19.88 9.64
N GLY A 44 -2.17 -19.05 8.60
CA GLY A 44 -3.28 -18.73 7.72
C GLY A 44 -4.33 -17.81 8.39
N PRO A 45 -5.40 -17.46 7.66
CA PRO A 45 -6.51 -16.66 8.20
C PRO A 45 -7.41 -17.49 9.13
N SER A 46 -8.22 -16.82 9.94
CA SER A 46 -9.23 -17.49 10.79
C SER A 46 -10.31 -18.20 9.95
N ASP A 47 -10.91 -19.26 10.49
CA ASP A 47 -12.00 -19.96 9.82
C ASP A 47 -13.22 -19.05 9.56
N ALA A 48 -13.50 -18.10 10.46
CA ALA A 48 -14.53 -17.09 10.26
C ALA A 48 -14.25 -16.20 9.03
N ALA A 49 -13.00 -15.77 8.84
CA ALA A 49 -12.62 -14.98 7.67
C ALA A 49 -12.72 -15.78 6.37
N ARG A 50 -12.33 -17.07 6.40
CA ARG A 50 -12.47 -17.99 5.25
C ARG A 50 -13.94 -18.16 4.86
N ALA A 51 -14.82 -18.40 5.84
CA ALA A 51 -16.25 -18.53 5.61
C ALA A 51 -16.87 -17.24 5.04
N ALA A 52 -16.52 -16.08 5.60
CA ALA A 52 -16.99 -14.78 5.12
C ALA A 52 -16.56 -14.51 3.67
N TYR A 53 -15.29 -14.79 3.33
CA TYR A 53 -14.79 -14.66 1.96
C TYR A 53 -15.53 -15.58 0.98
N SER A 54 -15.72 -16.86 1.35
CA SER A 54 -16.49 -17.80 0.52
C SER A 54 -17.92 -17.33 0.27
N ALA A 55 -18.60 -16.80 1.29
CA ALA A 55 -19.94 -16.25 1.14
C ALA A 55 -19.96 -15.01 0.24
N ALA A 56 -19.01 -14.08 0.42
CA ALA A 56 -18.90 -12.87 -0.39
C ALA A 56 -18.61 -13.16 -1.87
N SER A 57 -17.87 -14.24 -2.16
CA SER A 57 -17.53 -14.64 -3.54
C SER A 57 -18.76 -15.00 -4.41
N ALA A 58 -19.93 -15.17 -3.81
CA ALA A 58 -21.18 -15.48 -4.53
C ALA A 58 -21.83 -14.25 -5.19
N ARG A 59 -21.41 -13.02 -4.86
CA ARG A 59 -21.99 -11.76 -5.37
C ARG A 59 -20.92 -10.78 -5.88
N LEU A 60 -19.98 -11.25 -6.70
CA LEU A 60 -18.86 -10.43 -7.19
C LEU A 60 -19.26 -9.34 -8.20
N GLU A 61 -20.49 -9.38 -8.72
CA GLU A 61 -21.04 -8.40 -9.64
C GLU A 61 -21.49 -7.09 -8.95
N ASP A 62 -21.66 -7.10 -7.63
CA ASP A 62 -22.02 -5.92 -6.87
C ASP A 62 -20.77 -5.11 -6.49
N TYR A 63 -20.86 -3.79 -6.60
CA TYR A 63 -19.85 -2.92 -5.99
C TYR A 63 -19.87 -3.07 -4.46
N PRO A 64 -18.69 -3.10 -3.81
CA PRO A 64 -18.63 -3.09 -2.35
C PRO A 64 -19.09 -1.74 -1.78
N ASP A 65 -19.34 -1.70 -0.47
CA ASP A 65 -19.51 -0.44 0.24
C ASP A 65 -18.25 0.43 0.12
N GLY A 66 -18.33 1.48 -0.69
CA GLY A 66 -17.22 2.40 -0.93
C GLY A 66 -16.73 3.14 0.32
N SER A 67 -17.52 3.19 1.39
CA SER A 67 -17.14 3.82 2.66
C SER A 67 -16.56 2.83 3.68
N SER A 68 -16.51 1.53 3.37
CA SER A 68 -16.04 0.48 4.30
C SER A 68 -16.70 0.56 5.68
N THR A 69 -17.98 0.94 5.74
CA THR A 69 -18.68 1.38 6.96
C THR A 69 -18.65 0.30 8.04
N GLN A 70 -19.09 -0.91 7.69
CA GLN A 70 -19.12 -2.04 8.62
C GLN A 70 -17.72 -2.40 9.15
N LEU A 71 -16.68 -2.27 8.31
CA LEU A 71 -15.30 -2.54 8.72
C LEU A 71 -14.79 -1.47 9.71
N ARG A 72 -15.05 -0.18 9.43
CA ARG A 72 -14.67 0.93 10.31
C ARG A 72 -15.34 0.81 11.68
N GLU A 73 -16.64 0.53 11.71
CA GLU A 73 -17.40 0.34 12.95
C GLU A 73 -16.89 -0.87 13.76
N ALA A 74 -16.58 -1.99 13.10
CA ALA A 74 -16.04 -3.17 13.77
C ALA A 74 -14.65 -2.92 14.38
N ILE A 75 -13.75 -2.24 13.66
CA ILE A 75 -12.43 -1.84 14.17
C ILE A 75 -12.59 -0.87 15.35
N ALA A 76 -13.47 0.12 15.22
CA ALA A 76 -13.76 1.09 16.27
C ALA A 76 -14.22 0.41 17.56
N ALA A 77 -15.17 -0.51 17.47
CA ALA A 77 -15.66 -1.27 18.62
C ALA A 77 -14.59 -2.17 19.25
N ALA A 78 -13.77 -2.85 18.43
CA ALA A 78 -12.72 -3.73 18.91
C ALA A 78 -11.60 -3.01 19.68
N HIS A 79 -11.34 -1.75 19.36
CA HIS A 79 -10.25 -0.96 19.93
C HIS A 79 -10.69 0.23 20.79
N GLY A 80 -11.99 0.47 20.94
CA GLY A 80 -12.52 1.62 21.69
C GLY A 80 -12.23 2.97 21.03
N LEU A 81 -12.30 3.04 19.70
CA LEU A 81 -11.98 4.23 18.90
C LEU A 81 -13.24 4.89 18.32
N ASN A 82 -13.11 6.12 17.82
CA ASN A 82 -14.15 6.75 17.00
C ASN A 82 -14.05 6.26 15.54
N ALA A 83 -15.14 5.71 14.99
CA ALA A 83 -15.20 5.23 13.61
C ALA A 83 -14.95 6.31 12.57
N ASP A 84 -15.28 7.57 12.86
CA ASP A 84 -15.04 8.71 11.96
C ASP A 84 -13.55 9.06 11.81
N ASN A 85 -12.70 8.56 12.71
CA ASN A 85 -11.25 8.72 12.65
C ASN A 85 -10.54 7.57 11.93
N ILE A 86 -11.28 6.58 11.39
CA ILE A 86 -10.70 5.42 10.71
C ILE A 86 -10.87 5.57 9.21
N VAL A 87 -9.78 5.37 8.47
CA VAL A 87 -9.77 5.25 7.01
C VAL A 87 -9.32 3.83 6.66
N CYS A 88 -10.04 3.18 5.75
CA CYS A 88 -9.67 1.88 5.21
C CYS A 88 -9.04 2.07 3.82
N GLY A 89 -7.93 1.38 3.57
CA GLY A 89 -7.26 1.31 2.27
C GLY A 89 -7.03 -0.13 1.85
N ASN A 90 -6.66 -0.34 0.60
CA ASN A 90 -6.29 -1.63 0.03
C ASN A 90 -4.84 -2.01 0.42
N GLY A 91 -4.62 -2.13 1.73
CA GLY A 91 -3.30 -2.25 2.35
C GLY A 91 -2.76 -0.92 2.87
N SER A 92 -1.88 -0.98 3.87
CA SER A 92 -1.32 0.22 4.51
C SER A 92 -0.45 1.05 3.57
N ASP A 93 0.13 0.45 2.53
CA ASP A 93 0.95 1.13 1.55
C ASP A 93 0.15 2.22 0.81
N GLU A 94 -1.11 1.92 0.45
CA GLU A 94 -2.00 2.93 -0.16
C GLU A 94 -2.25 4.10 0.80
N ILE A 95 -2.45 3.83 2.09
CA ILE A 95 -2.64 4.89 3.09
C ILE A 95 -1.39 5.78 3.18
N LEU A 96 -0.20 5.19 3.17
CA LEU A 96 1.06 5.94 3.18
C LEU A 96 1.24 6.79 1.92
N GLU A 97 0.86 6.27 0.75
CA GLU A 97 0.85 7.05 -0.50
C GLU A 97 -0.17 8.20 -0.46
N LEU A 98 -1.37 7.97 0.07
CA LEU A 98 -2.40 9.00 0.21
C LEU A 98 -1.92 10.11 1.16
N LEU A 99 -1.26 9.77 2.26
CA LEU A 99 -0.65 10.74 3.17
C LEU A 99 0.42 11.56 2.44
N ALA A 100 1.32 10.93 1.70
CA ALA A 100 2.33 11.65 0.91
C ALA A 100 1.68 12.61 -0.09
N ARG A 101 0.63 12.19 -0.81
CA ARG A 101 -0.09 13.05 -1.77
C ARG A 101 -0.86 14.18 -1.10
N ALA A 102 -1.35 13.99 0.11
CA ALA A 102 -2.14 14.98 0.84
C ALA A 102 -1.26 16.10 1.43
N TYR A 103 -0.03 15.76 1.85
CA TYR A 103 0.81 16.67 2.65
C TYR A 103 2.11 17.13 1.99
N LEU A 104 2.62 16.41 0.99
CA LEU A 104 3.92 16.74 0.38
C LEU A 104 3.77 17.46 -0.96
N ALA A 105 4.61 18.46 -1.16
CA ALA A 105 4.76 19.21 -2.39
C ALA A 105 6.25 19.33 -2.80
N PRO A 106 6.54 19.75 -4.04
CA PRO A 106 7.91 20.05 -4.44
C PRO A 106 8.56 21.09 -3.52
N GLY A 107 9.74 20.76 -2.98
CA GLY A 107 10.46 21.58 -2.00
C GLY A 107 10.35 21.09 -0.57
N ASP A 108 9.37 20.23 -0.26
CA ASP A 108 9.27 19.59 1.05
C ASP A 108 10.26 18.44 1.21
N GLU A 109 10.58 18.15 2.47
CA GLU A 109 11.41 17.00 2.87
C GLU A 109 10.58 16.04 3.73
N ALA A 110 10.69 14.73 3.46
CA ALA A 110 10.11 13.69 4.29
C ALA A 110 11.21 12.87 4.95
N ILE A 111 11.24 12.88 6.28
CA ILE A 111 12.27 12.21 7.07
C ILE A 111 11.84 10.76 7.33
N HIS A 112 12.73 9.81 7.06
CA HIS A 112 12.54 8.39 7.38
C HIS A 112 13.84 7.76 7.87
N THR A 113 13.81 6.55 8.43
CA THR A 113 15.04 5.84 8.79
C THR A 113 15.74 5.29 7.54
N GLU A 114 17.06 5.34 7.48
CA GLU A 114 17.90 4.76 6.41
C GLU A 114 17.54 3.30 6.10
N HIS A 115 17.32 2.48 7.14
CA HIS A 115 16.91 1.08 7.01
C HIS A 115 15.41 0.88 7.23
N GLY A 116 14.62 1.89 6.87
CA GLY A 116 13.18 1.88 6.94
C GLY A 116 12.51 1.09 5.82
N PHE A 117 11.19 1.17 5.77
CA PHE A 117 10.40 0.50 4.75
C PHE A 117 10.47 1.24 3.40
N LEU A 118 10.56 0.50 2.30
CA LEU A 118 10.85 1.06 0.97
C LEU A 118 9.76 2.01 0.46
N VAL A 119 8.52 1.87 0.93
CA VAL A 119 7.42 2.74 0.50
C VAL A 119 7.65 4.21 0.86
N TYR A 120 8.40 4.53 1.93
CA TYR A 120 8.60 5.91 2.36
C TYR A 120 9.33 6.76 1.30
N PRO A 121 10.54 6.39 0.81
CA PRO A 121 11.18 7.13 -0.26
C PRO A 121 10.39 7.07 -1.56
N ILE A 122 9.73 5.96 -1.88
CA ILE A 122 8.91 5.81 -3.10
C ILE A 122 7.76 6.81 -3.11
N ALA A 123 6.95 6.85 -2.05
CA ALA A 123 5.79 7.72 -1.94
C ALA A 123 6.20 9.20 -1.93
N THR A 124 7.31 9.52 -1.27
CA THR A 124 7.88 10.87 -1.20
C THR A 124 8.30 11.37 -2.59
N LEU A 125 9.06 10.57 -3.33
CA LEU A 125 9.48 10.89 -4.70
C LEU A 125 8.28 10.98 -5.66
N ALA A 126 7.29 10.09 -5.53
CA ALA A 126 6.07 10.14 -6.33
C ALA A 126 5.23 11.41 -6.08
N ALA A 127 5.26 11.95 -4.86
CA ALA A 127 4.66 13.24 -4.54
C ALA A 127 5.44 14.42 -5.15
N GLY A 128 6.75 14.24 -5.38
CA GLY A 128 7.69 15.26 -5.88
C GLY A 128 8.52 15.92 -4.79
N ALA A 129 8.47 15.39 -3.57
CA ALA A 129 9.26 15.83 -2.43
C ALA A 129 10.59 15.06 -2.34
N LYS A 130 11.45 15.48 -1.40
CA LYS A 130 12.77 14.89 -1.19
C LYS A 130 12.77 13.95 0.03
N PRO A 131 13.08 12.65 -0.14
CA PRO A 131 13.30 11.77 1.00
C PRO A 131 14.63 12.10 1.68
N VAL A 132 14.64 12.11 3.02
CA VAL A 132 15.82 12.34 3.84
C VAL A 132 15.92 11.21 4.87
N SER A 133 17.09 10.57 4.93
CA SER A 133 17.35 9.40 5.77
C SER A 133 18.62 9.50 6.58
#